data_AF-A0A2S9PWH8-F1
#
_entry.id   AF-A0A2S9PWH8-F1
#
_cell.length_a   1.000
_cell.length_b   1.000
_cell.length_c   1.000
_cell.angle_alpha   90.00
_cell.angle_beta   90.00
_cell.angle_gamma   90.00
#
_symmetry.space_group_name_H-M   'P 1'
#
loop_
_entity.id
_entity.type
_entity.pdbx_description
1 polymer ?
#
loop_
_entity_poly.entity_id
_entity_poly.type
_entity_poly.pdbx_seq_one_letter_code
_entity_poly.pdbx_strand_id
1 'polypeptide(L)'
;EAVLKAGIEPWVGLPVWLPPGESHDAMHRSDVSRALAAGLVCRPAAETVADTWAWLRALGGAAPQRPDRPAKGITPEQEAAALDA
;
A
#
# COMPACT_ATOMS: atom_id res chain seq x y z
N GLU A 1 -14.52 -0.94 -8.75
CA GLU A 1 -15.85 -1.13 -8.14
C GLU A 1 -15.91 -2.29 -7.16
N ALA A 2 -15.39 -3.48 -7.50
CA ALA A 2 -15.34 -4.66 -6.63
C ALA A 2 -14.86 -4.37 -5.18
N VAL A 3 -13.72 -3.69 -5.04
CA VAL A 3 -13.14 -3.34 -3.73
C VAL A 3 -14.09 -2.48 -2.87
N LEU A 4 -14.71 -1.44 -3.46
CA LEU A 4 -15.71 -0.63 -2.75
C LEU A 4 -16.96 -1.44 -2.40
N LYS A 5 -17.43 -2.30 -3.32
CA LYS A 5 -18.60 -3.17 -3.10
C LYS A 5 -18.37 -4.19 -1.99
N ALA A 6 -17.13 -4.62 -1.77
CA ALA A 6 -16.72 -5.46 -0.66
C ALA A 6 -16.66 -4.71 0.70
N GLY A 7 -17.03 -3.42 0.73
CA GLY A 7 -17.01 -2.62 1.95
C GLY A 7 -15.60 -2.19 2.38
N ILE A 8 -14.63 -2.20 1.45
CA ILE A 8 -13.27 -1.70 1.70
C ILE A 8 -13.24 -0.21 1.37
N GLU A 9 -12.97 0.61 2.38
CA GLU A 9 -12.95 2.06 2.25
C GLU A 9 -11.60 2.59 1.72
N PRO A 10 -11.59 3.75 1.02
CA PRO A 10 -10.34 4.40 0.62
C PRO A 10 -9.44 4.65 1.83
N TRP A 11 -8.13 4.40 1.69
CA TRP A 11 -7.12 4.48 2.77
C TRP A 11 -7.26 3.47 3.93
N VAL A 12 -8.29 2.62 3.93
CA VAL A 12 -8.55 1.66 5.01
C VAL A 12 -8.37 0.24 4.51
N GLY A 13 -7.68 -0.57 5.30
CA GLY A 13 -7.49 -2.00 5.05
C GLY A 13 -6.49 -2.35 3.94
N LEU A 14 -6.48 -1.62 2.83
CA LEU A 14 -5.54 -1.80 1.73
C LEU A 14 -4.44 -0.72 1.72
N PRO A 15 -3.15 -1.09 1.60
CA PRO A 15 -2.05 -0.12 1.61
C PRO A 15 -2.11 0.85 0.42
N VAL A 16 -2.23 2.15 0.73
CA VAL A 16 -2.18 3.25 -0.25
C VAL A 16 -3.19 3.06 -1.40
N TRP A 17 -4.36 2.51 -1.10
CA TRP A 17 -5.39 2.29 -2.10
C TRP A 17 -6.44 3.41 -2.12
N LEU A 18 -6.76 3.87 -3.33
CA LEU A 18 -7.81 4.84 -3.64
C LEU A 18 -8.55 4.39 -4.91
N PRO A 19 -9.89 4.49 -4.96
CA PRO A 19 -10.62 4.25 -6.21
C PRO A 19 -10.33 5.37 -7.22
N PRO A 20 -10.48 5.11 -8.55
CA PRO A 20 -10.32 6.13 -9.57
C PRO A 20 -11.13 7.41 -9.28
N GLY A 21 -10.51 8.57 -9.47
CA GLY A 21 -11.07 9.88 -9.15
C GLY A 21 -9.97 10.88 -8.76
N GLU A 22 -10.37 12.11 -8.41
CA GLU A 22 -9.44 13.22 -8.14
C GLU A 22 -8.36 12.87 -7.10
N SER A 23 -8.75 12.25 -5.98
CA SER A 23 -7.80 11.82 -4.95
C SER A 23 -6.80 10.78 -5.44
N HIS A 24 -7.25 9.82 -6.26
CA HIS A 24 -6.37 8.82 -6.87
C HIS A 24 -5.40 9.50 -7.83
N ASP A 25 -5.87 10.43 -8.64
CA ASP A 25 -5.03 11.13 -9.62
C ASP A 25 -3.99 12.01 -8.91
N ALA A 26 -4.38 12.71 -7.85
CA ALA A 26 -3.46 13.45 -7.01
C ALA A 26 -2.42 12.53 -6.34
N MET A 27 -2.81 11.37 -5.82
CA MET A 27 -1.89 10.49 -5.09
C MET A 27 -0.95 9.69 -6.01
N HIS A 28 -1.48 9.14 -7.11
CA HIS A 28 -0.77 8.17 -7.94
C HIS A 28 -0.30 8.73 -9.29
N ARG A 29 -0.82 9.89 -9.71
CA ARG A 29 -0.50 10.50 -11.02
C ARG A 29 0.12 11.89 -10.91
N SER A 30 0.47 12.33 -9.70
CA SER A 30 1.17 13.60 -9.49
C SER A 30 2.49 13.65 -10.27
N ASP A 31 2.75 14.78 -10.92
CA ASP A 31 4.04 15.02 -11.58
C ASP A 31 5.15 15.17 -10.54
N VAL A 32 6.14 14.28 -10.63
CA VAL A 32 7.32 14.25 -9.75
C VAL A 32 8.56 14.86 -10.39
N SER A 33 8.43 15.48 -11.57
CA SER A 33 9.55 16.08 -12.33
C SER A 33 10.44 17.00 -11.49
N ARG A 34 9.85 17.81 -10.61
CA ARG A 34 10.57 18.71 -9.71
C ARG A 34 11.45 17.98 -8.70
N ALA A 35 10.98 16.86 -8.15
CA ALA A 35 11.77 16.06 -7.21
C ALA A 35 12.95 15.39 -7.92
N LEU A 36 12.72 14.88 -9.13
CA LEU A 36 13.76 14.30 -9.96
C LEU A 36 14.80 15.36 -10.37
N ALA A 37 14.35 16.56 -10.77
CA ALA A 37 15.23 17.68 -11.10
C ALA A 37 16.05 18.18 -9.89
N ALA A 38 15.53 18.00 -8.67
CA ALA A 38 16.25 18.26 -7.44
C ALA A 38 17.26 17.15 -7.05
N GLY A 39 17.38 16.09 -7.87
CA GLY A 39 18.35 15.02 -7.68
C GLY A 39 17.80 13.78 -6.96
N LEU A 40 16.48 13.62 -6.82
CA LEU A 40 15.91 12.38 -6.30
C LEU A 40 16.23 11.22 -7.26
N VAL A 41 16.86 10.17 -6.73
CA VAL A 41 17.09 8.91 -7.44
C VAL A 41 16.34 7.80 -6.70
N CYS A 42 15.36 7.21 -7.36
CA CYS A 42 14.66 6.04 -6.83
C CYS A 42 15.47 4.78 -7.13
N ARG A 43 15.72 3.96 -6.11
CA ARG A 43 16.29 2.63 -6.32
C ARG A 43 15.30 1.69 -7.03
N PRO A 44 15.78 0.66 -7.75
CA PRO A 44 14.91 -0.36 -8.31
C PRO A 44 14.00 -0.97 -7.25
N ALA A 45 12.70 -1.08 -7.56
CA ALA A 45 11.72 -1.61 -6.60
C ALA A 45 12.08 -3.01 -6.11
N ALA A 46 12.67 -3.84 -6.98
CA ALA A 46 13.12 -5.19 -6.64
C ALA A 46 14.14 -5.21 -5.51
N GLU A 47 15.07 -4.24 -5.46
CA GLU A 47 16.03 -4.13 -4.36
C GLU A 47 15.34 -3.76 -3.05
N THR A 48 14.42 -2.78 -3.08
CA THR A 48 13.65 -2.42 -1.89
C THR A 48 12.87 -3.62 -1.34
N VAL A 49 12.22 -4.40 -2.23
CA VAL A 49 11.47 -5.60 -1.84
C VAL A 49 12.39 -6.65 -1.23
N ALA A 50 13.54 -6.91 -1.86
CA ALA A 50 14.51 -7.88 -1.36
C ALA A 50 15.08 -7.49 0.01
N ASP A 51 15.50 -6.23 0.18
CA ASP A 51 16.03 -5.71 1.44
C ASP A 51 14.97 -5.73 2.54
N THR A 52 13.73 -5.33 2.23
CA THR A 52 12.60 -5.38 3.17
C THR A 52 12.30 -6.82 3.59
N TRP A 53 12.34 -7.77 2.66
CA TRP A 53 12.14 -9.18 2.97
C TRP A 53 13.26 -9.75 3.84
N ALA A 54 14.52 -9.45 3.54
CA ALA A 54 15.66 -9.86 4.35
C ALA A 54 15.55 -9.33 5.79
N TRP A 55 15.18 -8.06 5.94
CA TRP A 55 14.92 -7.46 7.25
C TRP A 55 13.76 -8.14 7.99
N LEU A 56 12.61 -8.36 7.34
CA LEU A 56 11.47 -9.07 7.94
C LEU A 56 11.86 -10.48 8.41
N ARG A 57 12.64 -11.20 7.60
CA ARG A 57 13.15 -12.54 7.95
C ARG A 57 14.04 -12.51 9.19
N ALA A 58 14.88 -11.50 9.33
CA ALA A 58 15.72 -11.32 10.53
C ALA A 58 14.90 -11.07 11.81
N LEU A 59 13.66 -10.58 11.68
CA LEU A 59 12.72 -10.37 12.79
C LEU A 59 11.81 -11.57 13.08
N GLY A 60 12.01 -12.71 12.40
CA GLY A 60 11.12 -13.88 12.55
C GLY A 60 9.89 -13.84 11.63
N GLY A 61 9.88 -12.97 10.62
CA GLY A 61 8.87 -12.97 9.55
C GLY A 61 7.66 -12.07 9.78
N ALA A 62 7.60 -11.34 10.89
CA ALA A 62 6.53 -10.39 11.20
C ALA A 62 7.07 -8.98 11.40
N ALA A 63 6.42 -7.99 10.78
CA ALA A 63 6.71 -6.59 11.06
C ALA A 63 6.26 -6.24 12.49
N PRO A 64 7.05 -5.47 13.27
CA PRO A 64 6.63 -5.03 14.59
C PRO A 64 5.36 -4.19 14.52
N GLN A 65 4.33 -4.57 15.28
CA GLN A 65 3.14 -3.75 15.44
C GLN A 65 3.43 -2.61 16.41
N ARG A 66 3.14 -1.39 15.97
CA ARG A 66 3.18 -0.22 16.85
C ARG A 66 2.03 -0.30 17.86
N PRO A 67 2.29 -0.18 19.18
CA PRO A 67 1.25 -0.31 20.20
C PRO A 67 0.23 0.83 20.16
N ASP A 68 0.61 1.99 19.59
CA ASP A 68 -0.27 3.16 19.44
C ASP A 68 -1.16 3.09 18.19
N ARG A 69 -1.06 2.03 17.39
CA ARG A 69 -1.82 1.89 16.14
C ARG A 69 -2.58 0.58 16.10
N PRO A 70 -3.81 0.56 15.54
CA PRO A 70 -4.48 -0.71 15.27
C PRO A 70 -3.73 -1.49 14.19
N ALA A 71 -3.90 -2.82 14.21
CA ALA A 71 -3.47 -3.68 13.11
C ALA A 71 -4.14 -3.21 11.81
N LYS A 72 -3.42 -3.32 10.70
CA LYS A 72 -3.90 -2.96 9.36
C LYS A 72 -4.21 -4.23 8.58
N GLY A 73 -5.20 -4.14 7.69
CA GLY A 73 -5.64 -5.25 6.85
C GLY A 73 -7.15 -5.21 6.63
N ILE A 74 -7.62 -6.05 5.71
CA ILE A 74 -9.04 -6.34 5.49
C ILE A 74 -9.40 -7.69 6.11
N THR A 75 -10.68 -7.93 6.35
CA THR A 75 -11.11 -9.26 6.81
C THR A 75 -11.07 -10.28 5.67
N PRO A 76 -10.97 -11.59 5.96
CA PRO A 76 -11.07 -12.62 4.93
C PRO A 76 -12.36 -12.54 4.09
N GLU A 77 -13.46 -12.10 4.70
CA GLU A 77 -14.74 -11.94 4.00
C GLU A 77 -14.71 -10.76 3.02
N GLN A 78 -14.09 -9.64 3.41
CA GLN A 78 -13.87 -8.51 2.51
C GLN A 78 -12.94 -8.89 1.34
N GLU A 79 -11.90 -9.68 1.62
CA GLU A 79 -10.99 -10.17 0.59
C GLU A 79 -11.72 -11.08 -0.41
N ALA A 80 -12.45 -12.09 0.07
CA ALA A 80 -13.24 -12.98 -0.78
C ALA A 80 -14.25 -12.20 -1.63
N ALA A 81 -15.02 -11.30 -1.02
CA ALA A 81 -16.00 -10.48 -1.74
C ALA A 81 -15.37 -9.58 -2.81
N ALA A 82 -14.14 -9.10 -2.58
CA ALA A 82 -13.41 -8.29 -3.56
C ALA A 82 -12.85 -9.12 -4.73
N LEU A 83 -12.49 -10.38 -4.50
CA LEU A 83 -11.93 -11.30 -5.49
C LEU A 83 -13.01 -12.01 -6.34
N ASP A 84 -14.21 -12.17 -5.81
CA ASP A 84 -15.34 -12.86 -6.47
C ASP A 84 -16.14 -11.96 -7.45
N ALA A 85 -15.79 -10.68 -7.57
CA ALA A 85 -16.57 -9.64 -8.24
C ALA A 85 -16.07 -9.22 -9.64
#